data_AF-R4XD07-F1
#
_entry.id   AF-R4XD07-F1
#
_cell.length_a   1.000
_cell.length_b   1.000
_cell.length_c   1.000
_cell.angle_alpha   90.00
_cell.angle_beta   90.00
_cell.angle_gamma   90.00
#
_symmetry.space_group_name_H-M   'P 1'
#
loop_
_entity.id
_entity.type
_entity.pdbx_description
1 polymer ?
#
loop_
_entity_poly.entity_id
_entity_poly.type
_entity_poly.pdbx_seq_one_letter_code
_entity_poly.pdbx_strand_id
1 'polypeptide(L)'
;MYKRISMSLNNDSSSIVFIDYSASDCLNLKALLKKLVQTVISSKRAIRNRSRIQNYDVRLIEAWRQHQVTEDDVSPTIIIAIRNLEAVPSHVLDELVETLSVYSIDFRFLYNVSTSLHQLQDCLAASSIRKLSVQTFEVDFDESTLDKIVWRLLIDNPTGLRLGFDAYYSLWSDYHNAQRSVDQFLSAFKYASICHHFTHKLAWIASATDFTLNTTELEIVRSLPSFRLAVSEAQQSSDLDQIMHLKEALISDAAMQRLLTSYLGAITRYKLHLANAMQLLYIIRRYSASVAKDKSQAEIHKILLDRGLADSPIVKELLLSVKIMRHESLLKILRDCARLLRVASDRELFQAMAEELIEITESRETQDNDETTEQRRLALGWKDAEAAIMKKERAEALHSEHALAEQRATRKTNYSRRTAGEAAKSNLTGREKRFTELVDSAHTHMRRIFGDLINHEHLTLHELFWYGGDRTHRAAFTPTVRQHLRAALMDPQTFLGPTAVEPHTAALFRLFQDSGQLINLYDWFQAFRQIYAPLSGGGGGGGDDEDEDEEEQMRDQALFTRGVAELKFMGAFKATKRKTDHVQKTISML
;
A
#
# COMPACT_ATOMS: atom_id res chain seq x y z
N MET A 1 11.36 8.94 10.80
CA MET A 1 11.21 10.41 10.87
C MET A 1 12.13 11.05 11.91
N TYR A 2 11.97 10.80 13.22
CA TYR A 2 12.76 11.41 14.30
C TYR A 2 14.29 11.39 14.12
N LYS A 3 14.86 10.28 13.63
CA LYS A 3 16.31 10.23 13.30
C LYS A 3 16.72 11.29 12.26
N ARG A 4 15.91 11.50 11.21
CA ARG A 4 16.18 12.53 10.19
C ARG A 4 16.04 13.94 10.76
N ILE A 5 15.05 14.17 11.63
CA ILE A 5 14.88 15.44 12.33
C ILE A 5 16.12 15.73 13.18
N SER A 6 16.56 14.76 13.99
CA SER A 6 17.79 14.88 14.79
C SER A 6 19.03 15.17 13.94
N MET A 7 19.19 14.49 12.80
CA MET A 7 20.31 14.72 11.88
C MET A 7 20.27 16.10 11.22
N SER A 8 19.08 16.56 10.77
CA SER A 8 18.93 17.89 10.17
C SER A 8 19.24 18.97 11.19
N LEU A 9 18.66 18.89 12.39
CA LEU A 9 18.84 19.89 13.44
C LEU A 9 20.30 19.98 13.91
N ASN A 10 20.99 18.85 14.02
CA ASN A 10 22.41 18.83 14.36
C ASN A 10 23.31 19.42 13.25
N ASN A 11 22.90 19.34 11.98
CA ASN A 11 23.63 19.89 10.85
C ASN A 11 23.37 21.39 10.65
N ASP A 12 22.12 21.84 10.87
CA ASP A 12 21.67 23.21 10.59
C ASP A 12 22.01 24.19 11.73
N SER A 13 22.16 23.72 12.97
CA SER A 13 22.44 24.59 14.12
C SER A 13 23.22 23.85 15.21
N SER A 14 24.45 24.29 15.48
CA SER A 14 25.27 23.71 16.53
C SER A 14 24.67 23.90 17.93
N SER A 15 23.70 24.80 18.11
CA SER A 15 23.08 25.13 19.40
C SER A 15 21.90 24.23 19.80
N ILE A 16 21.53 23.21 19.02
CA ILE A 16 20.34 22.38 19.33
C ILE A 16 20.75 21.03 19.93
N VAL A 17 20.13 20.66 21.06
CA VAL A 17 20.27 19.33 21.66
C VAL A 17 18.95 18.57 21.53
N PHE A 18 18.94 17.52 20.72
CA PHE A 18 17.76 16.68 20.48
C PHE A 18 17.78 15.40 21.34
N ILE A 19 16.74 15.18 22.14
CA ILE A 19 16.61 14.04 23.05
C ILE A 19 15.35 13.26 22.69
N ASP A 20 15.51 11.97 22.45
CA ASP A 20 14.42 11.08 22.03
C ASP A 20 14.04 10.12 23.17
N TYR A 21 12.80 10.21 23.64
CA TYR A 21 12.25 9.34 24.69
C TYR A 21 11.40 8.23 24.11
N SER A 22 11.75 7.00 24.50
CA SER A 22 10.91 5.82 24.32
C SER A 22 10.02 5.64 25.56
N ALA A 23 8.89 4.94 25.40
CA ALA A 23 7.96 4.69 26.53
C ALA A 23 8.65 4.01 27.73
N SER A 24 9.63 3.13 27.49
CA SER A 24 10.41 2.47 28.54
C SER A 24 11.30 3.43 29.35
N ASP A 25 11.66 4.58 28.78
CA ASP A 25 12.43 5.61 29.48
C ASP A 25 11.55 6.49 30.38
N CYS A 26 10.23 6.48 30.15
CA CYS A 26 9.26 7.38 30.77
C CYS A 26 8.51 6.77 31.97
N LEU A 27 9.03 5.70 32.57
CA LEU A 27 8.36 5.00 33.68
C LEU A 27 8.26 5.83 34.96
N ASN A 28 9.23 6.73 35.20
CA ASN A 28 9.23 7.66 36.32
C ASN A 28 10.04 8.92 35.99
N LEU A 29 9.77 10.01 36.71
CA LEU A 29 10.45 11.29 36.51
C LEU A 29 11.98 11.20 36.65
N LYS A 30 12.47 10.42 37.61
CA LYS A 30 13.90 10.25 37.86
C LYS A 30 14.64 9.67 36.65
N ALA A 31 14.05 8.67 35.98
CA ALA A 31 14.62 8.05 34.79
C ALA A 31 14.67 9.05 33.62
N LEU A 32 13.60 9.82 33.43
CA LEU A 32 13.53 10.88 32.44
C LEU A 32 14.63 11.92 32.67
N LEU A 33 14.67 12.53 33.85
CA LEU A 33 15.65 13.57 34.17
C LEU A 33 17.09 13.05 34.10
N LYS A 34 17.33 11.80 34.53
CA LYS A 34 18.65 11.18 34.40
C LYS A 34 19.08 11.09 32.94
N LYS A 35 18.21 10.59 32.05
CA LYS A 35 18.49 10.51 30.62
C LYS A 35 18.67 11.90 30.02
N LEU A 36 17.82 12.85 30.38
CA LEU A 36 17.88 14.25 29.96
C LEU A 36 19.27 14.84 30.25
N VAL A 37 19.67 14.81 31.52
CA VAL A 37 20.94 15.36 31.99
C VAL A 37 22.13 14.64 31.34
N GLN A 38 22.10 13.31 31.26
CA GLN A 38 23.17 12.54 30.64
C GLN A 38 23.34 12.84 29.14
N THR A 39 22.25 12.98 28.40
CA THR A 39 22.30 13.30 26.97
C THR A 39 22.74 14.74 26.71
N VAL A 40 22.29 15.69 27.53
CA VAL A 40 22.71 17.10 27.38
C VAL A 40 24.21 17.25 27.67
N ILE A 41 24.69 16.70 28.77
CA ILE A 41 26.11 16.79 29.17
C ILE A 41 27.02 16.05 28.17
N SER A 42 26.55 14.95 27.55
CA SER A 42 27.35 14.20 26.57
C SER A 42 27.32 14.81 25.17
N SER A 43 26.35 15.68 24.85
CA SER A 43 26.15 16.22 23.50
C SER A 43 27.29 17.11 23.03
N LYS A 44 27.92 17.89 23.92
CA LYS A 44 29.06 18.77 23.63
C LYS A 44 30.03 18.81 24.81
N ARG A 45 31.18 18.14 24.64
CA ARG A 45 32.27 17.91 25.63
C ARG A 45 31.78 17.31 26.95
N ALA A 46 32.26 16.11 27.27
CA ALA A 46 31.97 15.45 28.54
C ALA A 46 32.50 16.27 29.73
N ILE A 47 31.65 17.09 30.33
CA ILE A 47 31.95 17.74 31.61
C ILE A 47 31.92 16.65 32.68
N ARG A 48 33.07 16.35 33.29
CA ARG A 48 33.10 15.45 34.44
C ARG A 48 32.39 16.13 35.60
N ASN A 49 31.27 15.56 36.04
CA ASN A 49 30.61 15.98 37.27
C ASN A 49 31.55 15.76 38.45
N ARG A 50 32.23 16.82 38.92
CA ARG A 50 33.09 16.81 40.12
C ARG A 50 32.33 17.20 41.39
N SER A 51 31.03 17.47 41.27
CA SER A 51 30.17 17.92 42.37
C SER A 51 29.45 16.73 43.04
N ARG A 52 28.95 16.93 44.28
CA ARG A 52 28.08 15.96 44.99
C ARG A 52 26.63 15.95 44.48
N ILE A 53 26.34 16.67 43.38
CA ILE A 53 24.99 16.77 42.82
C ILE A 53 24.62 15.46 42.12
N GLN A 54 23.39 15.01 42.34
CA GLN A 54 22.85 13.79 41.74
C GLN A 54 22.83 13.91 40.21
N ASN A 55 23.15 12.82 39.51
CA ASN A 55 23.27 12.79 38.04
C ASN A 55 21.96 12.97 37.25
N TYR A 56 20.86 13.30 37.93
CA TYR A 56 19.53 13.56 37.35
C TYR A 56 18.99 14.94 37.76
N ASP A 57 19.80 15.77 38.41
CA ASP A 57 19.40 17.12 38.79
C ASP A 57 19.54 18.07 37.57
N VAL A 58 18.46 18.78 37.25
CA VAL A 58 18.39 19.73 36.12
C VAL A 58 19.33 20.92 36.32
N ARG A 59 19.73 21.23 37.56
CA ARG A 59 20.74 22.25 37.86
C ARG A 59 22.08 21.99 37.17
N LEU A 60 22.40 20.73 36.88
CA LEU A 60 23.59 20.38 36.11
C LEU A 60 23.54 20.92 34.67
N ILE A 61 22.35 21.04 34.10
CA ILE A 61 22.14 21.60 32.76
C ILE A 61 22.28 23.12 32.79
N GLU A 62 21.78 23.77 33.84
CA GLU A 62 21.99 25.21 34.03
C GLU A 62 23.47 25.55 34.17
N ALA A 63 24.22 24.77 34.97
CA ALA A 63 25.66 24.92 35.09
C ALA A 63 26.39 24.66 33.76
N TRP A 64 25.99 23.63 33.02
CA TRP A 64 26.52 23.34 31.67
C TRP A 64 26.24 24.51 30.70
N ARG A 65 25.03 25.09 30.75
CA ARG A 65 24.64 26.23 29.92
C ARG A 65 25.49 27.46 30.22
N GLN A 66 25.71 27.79 31.49
CA GLN A 66 26.52 28.94 31.88
C GLN A 66 27.96 28.84 31.34
N HIS A 67 28.54 27.64 31.28
CA HIS A 67 29.86 27.42 30.69
C HIS A 67 29.87 27.48 29.16
N GLN A 68 28.75 27.14 28.50
CA GLN A 68 28.64 27.21 27.03
C GLN A 68 28.41 28.65 26.55
N VAL A 69 27.58 29.42 27.24
CA VAL A 69 27.26 30.83 26.88
C VAL A 69 28.50 31.74 26.95
N THR A 70 29.51 31.37 27.73
CA THR A 70 30.80 32.08 27.78
C THR A 70 31.69 31.84 26.55
N GLU A 71 31.46 30.78 25.76
CA GLU A 71 32.26 30.43 24.57
C GLU A 71 31.51 30.71 23.26
N ASP A 72 30.21 30.40 23.20
CA ASP A 72 29.33 30.61 22.04
C ASP A 72 28.24 31.64 22.42
N ASP A 73 28.11 32.74 21.66
CA ASP A 73 27.17 33.87 21.90
C ASP A 73 25.67 33.48 21.73
N VAL A 74 25.37 32.18 21.61
CA VAL A 74 24.04 31.63 21.35
C VAL A 74 23.68 30.59 22.41
N SER A 75 22.60 30.84 23.16
CA SER A 75 22.12 29.87 24.15
C SER A 75 21.54 28.62 23.49
N PRO A 76 21.91 27.41 23.93
CA PRO A 76 21.44 26.18 23.30
C PRO A 76 19.96 25.90 23.61
N THR A 77 19.20 25.51 22.57
CA THR A 77 17.81 25.06 22.68
C THR A 77 17.78 23.54 22.89
N ILE A 78 17.01 23.07 23.88
CA ILE A 78 16.90 21.64 24.19
C ILE A 78 15.53 21.15 23.71
N ILE A 79 15.54 20.22 22.75
CA ILE A 79 14.33 19.62 22.18
C ILE A 79 14.12 18.23 22.77
N ILE A 80 13.00 18.03 23.44
CA ILE A 80 12.57 16.79 24.07
C ILE A 80 11.47 16.17 23.20
N ALA A 81 11.80 15.11 22.47
CA ALA A 81 10.85 14.36 21.65
C ALA A 81 10.29 13.16 22.40
N ILE A 82 8.96 13.07 22.49
CA ILE A 82 8.23 11.96 23.11
C ILE A 82 7.44 11.25 22.02
N ARG A 83 7.85 10.02 21.68
CA ARG A 83 7.34 9.28 20.51
C ARG A 83 5.96 8.65 20.68
N ASN A 84 5.58 8.31 21.89
CA ASN A 84 4.30 7.67 22.18
C ASN A 84 3.75 8.26 23.48
N LEU A 85 2.93 9.30 23.33
CA LEU A 85 2.35 10.02 24.45
C LEU A 85 1.45 9.11 25.31
N GLU A 86 0.68 8.22 24.68
CA GLU A 86 -0.27 7.32 25.35
C GLU A 86 0.40 6.32 26.28
N ALA A 87 1.63 5.94 25.97
CA ALA A 87 2.37 4.97 26.77
C ALA A 87 3.06 5.61 28.00
N VAL A 88 3.03 6.94 28.12
CA VAL A 88 3.62 7.64 29.27
C VAL A 88 2.54 7.93 30.31
N PRO A 89 2.77 7.59 31.60
CA PRO A 89 1.83 7.97 32.65
C PRO A 89 1.67 9.50 32.76
N SER A 90 0.42 9.98 32.83
CA SER A 90 0.10 11.42 32.86
C SER A 90 0.83 12.19 33.96
N HIS A 91 0.83 11.66 35.19
CA HIS A 91 1.52 12.27 36.33
C HIS A 91 3.01 12.53 36.08
N VAL A 92 3.69 11.66 35.32
CA VAL A 92 5.12 11.81 35.01
C VAL A 92 5.34 12.98 34.05
N LEU A 93 4.47 13.14 33.06
CA LEU A 93 4.54 14.25 32.11
C LEU A 93 4.23 15.59 32.77
N ASP A 94 3.20 15.61 33.63
CA ASP A 94 2.84 16.79 34.41
C ASP A 94 4.02 17.22 35.28
N GLU A 95 4.55 16.32 36.12
CA GLU A 95 5.71 16.62 36.97
C GLU A 95 6.94 17.07 36.16
N LEU A 96 7.15 16.51 34.95
CA LEU A 96 8.24 16.92 34.08
C LEU A 96 8.06 18.37 33.58
N VAL A 97 6.88 18.71 33.07
CA VAL A 97 6.58 20.08 32.59
C VAL A 97 6.67 21.07 33.74
N GLU A 98 6.15 20.72 34.92
CA GLU A 98 6.27 21.55 36.10
C GLU A 98 7.72 21.75 36.52
N THR A 99 8.51 20.68 36.59
CA THR A 99 9.93 20.74 36.97
C THR A 99 10.72 21.59 35.99
N LEU A 100 10.53 21.41 34.69
CA LEU A 100 11.30 22.13 33.67
C LEU A 100 10.87 23.60 33.54
N SER A 101 9.61 23.93 33.86
CA SER A 101 9.10 25.31 33.80
C SER A 101 9.76 26.28 34.79
N VAL A 102 10.39 25.77 35.84
CA VAL A 102 11.07 26.58 36.87
C VAL A 102 12.41 27.13 36.37
N TYR A 103 13.03 26.47 35.39
CA TYR A 103 14.38 26.82 34.93
C TYR A 103 14.32 27.77 33.73
N SER A 104 15.23 28.75 33.69
CA SER A 104 15.32 29.72 32.59
C SER A 104 16.00 29.16 31.33
N ILE A 105 15.73 27.91 30.96
CA ILE A 105 16.31 27.19 29.81
C ILE A 105 15.23 27.03 28.74
N ASP A 106 15.59 27.20 27.46
CA ASP A 106 14.66 27.01 26.31
C ASP A 106 14.42 25.52 26.04
N PHE A 107 13.49 24.93 26.80
CA PHE A 107 13.00 23.57 26.59
C PHE A 107 11.83 23.57 25.61
N ARG A 108 11.93 22.79 24.53
CA ARG A 108 10.86 22.58 23.56
C ARG A 108 10.44 21.12 23.53
N PHE A 109 9.15 20.85 23.60
CA PHE A 109 8.62 19.49 23.52
C PHE A 109 8.11 19.19 22.11
N LEU A 110 8.49 18.04 21.58
CA LEU A 110 7.96 17.49 20.34
C LEU A 110 7.15 16.23 20.65
N TYR A 111 5.83 16.37 20.71
CA TYR A 111 4.91 15.26 20.98
C TYR A 111 4.50 14.58 19.68
N ASN A 112 4.61 13.25 19.63
CA ASN A 112 3.91 12.47 18.62
C ASN A 112 2.48 12.21 19.09
N VAL A 113 1.49 12.65 18.31
CA VAL A 113 0.08 12.42 18.61
C VAL A 113 -0.50 11.58 17.48
N SER A 114 -0.99 10.39 17.81
CA SER A 114 -1.38 9.40 16.81
C SER A 114 -2.81 9.56 16.28
N THR A 115 -3.72 10.19 17.04
CA THR A 115 -5.11 10.35 16.60
C THR A 115 -5.53 11.81 16.46
N SER A 116 -5.56 12.57 17.56
CA SER A 116 -6.05 13.94 17.59
C SER A 116 -5.45 14.70 18.75
N LEU A 117 -5.46 16.04 18.65
CA LEU A 117 -4.97 16.92 19.70
C LEU A 117 -5.64 16.69 21.07
N HIS A 118 -6.84 16.10 21.11
CA HIS A 118 -7.52 15.74 22.36
C HIS A 118 -6.70 14.77 23.22
N GLN A 119 -5.90 13.89 22.62
CA GLN A 119 -5.02 12.99 23.38
C GLN A 119 -4.02 13.77 24.24
N LEU A 120 -3.56 14.93 23.76
CA LEU A 120 -2.68 15.77 24.55
C LEU A 120 -3.41 16.36 25.76
N GLN A 121 -4.70 16.65 25.63
CA GLN A 121 -5.56 17.11 26.73
C GLN A 121 -5.90 15.99 27.72
N ASP A 122 -5.94 14.74 27.26
CA ASP A 122 -6.16 13.57 28.13
C ASP A 122 -4.90 13.18 28.91
N CYS A 123 -3.71 13.35 28.31
CA CYS A 123 -2.44 12.95 28.92
C CYS A 123 -1.80 14.01 29.83
N LEU A 124 -2.13 15.30 29.68
CA LEU A 124 -1.58 16.40 30.48
C LEU A 124 -2.69 17.15 31.22
N ALA A 125 -2.43 17.51 32.48
CA ALA A 125 -3.32 18.36 33.24
C ALA A 125 -3.43 19.77 32.63
N ALA A 126 -4.60 20.40 32.79
CA ALA A 126 -4.83 21.77 32.29
C ALA A 126 -3.84 22.80 32.87
N SER A 127 -3.32 22.58 34.08
CA SER A 127 -2.26 23.40 34.69
C SER A 127 -0.95 23.33 33.93
N SER A 128 -0.56 22.14 33.47
CA SER A 128 0.67 21.90 32.69
C SER A 128 0.52 22.47 31.27
N ILE A 129 -0.63 22.28 30.63
CA ILE A 129 -0.91 22.78 29.27
C ILE A 129 -0.82 24.31 29.23
N ARG A 130 -1.31 25.02 30.26
CA ARG A 130 -1.20 26.49 30.35
C ARG A 130 0.23 27.01 30.39
N LYS A 131 1.21 26.17 30.73
CA LYS A 131 2.64 26.50 30.73
C LYS A 131 3.31 26.24 29.37
N LEU A 132 2.60 25.65 28.41
CA LEU A 132 3.11 25.27 27.10
C LEU A 132 2.54 26.19 26.00
N SER A 133 3.41 26.64 25.10
CA SER A 133 3.00 27.25 23.83
C SER A 133 2.92 26.18 22.76
N VAL A 134 1.71 25.68 22.49
CA VAL A 134 1.49 24.56 21.56
C VAL A 134 1.38 25.05 20.11
N GLN A 135 2.15 24.44 19.21
CA GLN A 135 2.00 24.56 17.76
C GLN A 135 1.77 23.17 17.17
N THR A 136 0.83 23.06 16.24
CA THR A 136 0.46 21.80 15.61
C THR A 136 1.14 21.67 14.25
N PHE A 137 1.71 20.50 13.98
CA PHE A 137 2.26 20.12 12.69
C PHE A 137 1.50 18.90 12.20
N GLU A 138 0.88 18.99 11.04
CA GLU A 138 0.24 17.85 10.40
C GLU A 138 1.26 17.15 9.50
N VAL A 139 1.46 15.86 9.76
CA VAL A 139 2.27 15.00 8.90
C VAL A 139 1.29 14.17 8.10
N ASP A 140 1.04 14.63 6.88
CA ASP A 140 0.19 13.95 5.93
C ASP A 140 0.78 12.58 5.55
N PHE A 141 0.36 11.53 6.25
CA PHE A 141 0.46 10.15 5.77
C PHE A 141 -0.62 9.95 4.69
N ASP A 142 -0.44 10.65 3.58
CA ASP A 142 -1.36 10.54 2.46
C ASP A 142 -1.41 9.10 1.94
N GLU A 143 -2.55 8.69 1.40
CA GLU A 143 -2.64 7.58 0.43
C GLU A 143 -1.62 7.77 -0.73
N SER A 144 -1.17 9.01 -0.97
CA SER A 144 -0.08 9.36 -1.87
C SER A 144 1.25 8.66 -1.55
N THR A 145 1.49 8.24 -0.31
CA THR A 145 2.72 7.52 0.06
C THR A 145 2.75 6.15 -0.58
N LEU A 146 1.66 5.40 -0.51
CA LEU A 146 1.56 4.10 -1.18
C LEU A 146 1.66 4.27 -2.70
N ASP A 147 1.01 5.29 -3.25
CA ASP A 147 1.11 5.62 -4.68
C ASP A 147 2.55 5.89 -5.12
N LYS A 148 3.31 6.66 -4.34
CA LYS A 148 4.75 6.92 -4.59
C LYS A 148 5.57 5.63 -4.53
N ILE A 149 5.27 4.74 -3.58
CA ILE A 149 5.97 3.46 -3.43
C ILE A 149 5.66 2.54 -4.61
N VAL A 150 4.38 2.36 -4.96
CA VAL A 150 3.93 1.57 -6.10
C VAL A 150 4.53 2.12 -7.39
N TRP A 151 4.50 3.44 -7.59
CA TRP A 151 5.15 4.09 -8.72
C TRP A 151 6.64 3.76 -8.78
N ARG A 152 7.39 3.99 -7.70
CA ARG A 152 8.85 3.79 -7.72
C ARG A 152 9.28 2.34 -7.81
N LEU A 153 8.62 1.42 -7.10
CA LEU A 153 9.02 0.03 -7.02
C LEU A 153 8.43 -0.82 -8.14
N LEU A 154 7.14 -0.64 -8.45
CA LEU A 154 6.39 -1.54 -9.31
C LEU A 154 6.11 -0.98 -10.70
N ILE A 155 6.38 0.30 -10.98
CA ILE A 155 6.09 0.92 -12.30
C ILE A 155 7.38 1.47 -12.93
N ASP A 156 8.05 2.40 -12.25
CA ASP A 156 9.24 3.13 -12.70
C ASP A 156 10.47 2.22 -12.83
N ASN A 157 10.60 1.22 -11.96
CA ASN A 157 11.78 0.37 -11.90
C ASN A 157 11.83 -0.66 -13.06
N PRO A 158 12.74 -0.54 -14.04
CA PRO A 158 12.78 -1.44 -15.19
C PRO A 158 13.26 -2.86 -14.85
N THR A 159 14.22 -2.96 -13.92
CA THR A 159 14.90 -4.21 -13.53
C THR A 159 14.31 -4.86 -12.29
N GLY A 160 13.43 -4.15 -11.58
CA GLY A 160 12.78 -4.65 -10.37
C GLY A 160 11.76 -5.75 -10.62
N LEU A 161 11.59 -6.60 -9.61
CA LEU A 161 10.50 -7.56 -9.54
C LEU A 161 9.14 -6.85 -9.61
N ARG A 162 8.23 -7.40 -10.40
CA ARG A 162 6.82 -6.99 -10.44
C ARG A 162 5.98 -8.00 -9.65
N LEU A 163 4.85 -7.53 -9.12
CA LEU A 163 3.90 -8.39 -8.43
C LEU A 163 2.75 -8.72 -9.38
N GLY A 164 2.36 -9.99 -9.43
CA GLY A 164 1.10 -10.43 -10.02
C GLY A 164 -0.09 -10.02 -9.16
N PHE A 165 -1.29 -10.33 -9.64
CA PHE A 165 -2.53 -9.88 -9.01
C PHE A 165 -2.66 -10.35 -7.56
N ASP A 166 -2.52 -11.64 -7.27
CA ASP A 166 -2.76 -12.17 -5.92
C ASP A 166 -1.74 -11.64 -4.90
N ALA A 167 -0.45 -11.63 -5.24
CA ALA A 167 0.59 -11.04 -4.41
C ALA A 167 0.32 -9.56 -4.13
N TYR A 168 0.04 -8.77 -5.17
CA TYR A 168 -0.22 -7.34 -5.01
C TYR A 168 -1.51 -7.09 -4.23
N TYR A 169 -2.57 -7.84 -4.50
CA TYR A 169 -3.85 -7.74 -3.83
C TYR A 169 -3.71 -8.03 -2.34
N SER A 170 -2.96 -9.05 -1.93
CA SER A 170 -2.70 -9.33 -0.52
C SER A 170 -2.01 -8.15 0.15
N LEU A 171 -0.91 -7.64 -0.43
CA LEU A 171 -0.19 -6.49 0.11
C LEU A 171 -1.05 -5.22 0.19
N TRP A 172 -1.82 -4.97 -0.87
CA TRP A 172 -2.71 -3.82 -0.95
C TRP A 172 -3.85 -3.92 0.07
N SER A 173 -4.48 -5.10 0.19
CA SER A 173 -5.55 -5.38 1.14
C SER A 173 -5.05 -5.27 2.57
N ASP A 174 -3.89 -5.86 2.89
CA ASP A 174 -3.31 -5.81 4.24
C ASP A 174 -2.95 -4.36 4.62
N TYR A 175 -2.44 -3.55 3.68
CA TYR A 175 -2.17 -2.14 3.91
C TYR A 175 -3.46 -1.36 4.24
N HIS A 176 -4.53 -1.54 3.48
CA HIS A 176 -5.77 -0.77 3.70
C HIS A 176 -6.61 -1.28 4.87
N ASN A 177 -6.61 -2.59 5.13
CA ASN A 177 -7.49 -3.23 6.11
C ASN A 177 -6.86 -3.42 7.49
N ALA A 178 -5.53 -3.56 7.60
CA ALA A 178 -4.89 -3.82 8.89
C ALA A 178 -4.46 -2.53 9.60
N GLN A 179 -3.40 -1.86 9.12
CA GLN A 179 -2.71 -0.80 9.87
C GLN A 179 -2.08 0.33 9.01
N ARG A 180 -2.27 0.35 7.68
CA ARG A 180 -1.60 1.31 6.76
C ARG A 180 -0.08 1.41 6.96
N SER A 181 0.55 0.29 7.35
CA SER A 181 1.98 0.25 7.64
C SER A 181 2.81 0.11 6.36
N VAL A 182 3.56 1.16 6.04
CA VAL A 182 4.53 1.15 4.94
C VAL A 182 5.65 0.12 5.18
N ASP A 183 6.12 -0.02 6.42
CA ASP A 183 7.18 -0.96 6.76
C ASP A 183 6.75 -2.42 6.56
N GLN A 184 5.50 -2.74 6.89
CA GLN A 184 4.94 -4.07 6.62
C GLN A 184 4.81 -4.32 5.12
N PHE A 185 4.32 -3.34 4.36
CA PHE A 185 4.24 -3.43 2.89
C PHE A 185 5.62 -3.67 2.27
N LEU A 186 6.64 -2.91 2.67
CA LEU A 186 8.00 -3.07 2.17
C LEU A 186 8.62 -4.40 2.60
N SER A 187 8.35 -4.88 3.81
CA SER A 187 8.82 -6.18 4.29
C SER A 187 8.18 -7.32 3.50
N ALA A 188 6.87 -7.22 3.22
CA ALA A 188 6.14 -8.17 2.39
C ALA A 188 6.62 -8.16 0.94
N PHE A 189 6.94 -7.00 0.37
CA PHE A 189 7.54 -6.89 -0.95
C PHE A 189 8.95 -7.49 -0.99
N LYS A 190 9.78 -7.24 0.04
CA LYS A 190 11.10 -7.87 0.16
C LYS A 190 10.99 -9.39 0.25
N TYR A 191 10.05 -9.90 1.03
CA TYR A 191 9.81 -11.34 1.12
C TYR A 191 9.32 -11.93 -0.21
N ALA A 192 8.44 -11.24 -0.93
CA ALA A 192 8.05 -11.63 -2.29
C ALA A 192 9.26 -11.72 -3.23
N SER A 193 10.18 -10.74 -3.13
CA SER A 193 11.45 -10.79 -3.86
C SER A 193 12.29 -12.00 -3.52
N ILE A 194 12.41 -12.33 -2.23
CA ILE A 194 13.11 -13.54 -1.79
C ILE A 194 12.43 -14.79 -2.37
N CYS A 195 11.12 -14.97 -2.17
CA CYS A 195 10.40 -16.12 -2.70
C CYS A 195 10.59 -16.27 -4.22
N HIS A 196 10.46 -15.19 -4.98
CA HIS A 196 10.63 -15.21 -6.44
C HIS A 196 12.01 -15.71 -6.87
N HIS A 197 13.08 -15.14 -6.32
CA HIS A 197 14.45 -15.48 -6.69
C HIS A 197 14.88 -16.87 -6.20
N PHE A 198 14.27 -17.38 -5.14
CA PHE A 198 14.51 -18.75 -4.66
C PHE A 198 13.70 -19.80 -5.43
N THR A 199 12.51 -19.46 -5.93
CA THR A 199 11.68 -20.38 -6.73
C THR A 199 12.16 -20.47 -8.19
N HIS A 200 12.53 -19.34 -8.79
CA HIS A 200 12.92 -19.30 -10.20
C HIS A 200 14.43 -19.11 -10.38
N LYS A 201 15.12 -20.17 -10.83
CA LYS A 201 16.55 -20.12 -11.16
C LYS A 201 16.91 -19.02 -12.17
N LEU A 202 15.96 -18.65 -13.04
CA LEU A 202 16.14 -17.66 -14.11
C LEU A 202 15.74 -16.24 -13.72
N ALA A 203 15.37 -15.98 -12.46
CA ALA A 203 14.93 -14.64 -12.02
C ALA A 203 16.01 -13.56 -12.22
N TRP A 204 17.29 -13.93 -12.24
CA TRP A 204 18.41 -13.01 -12.48
C TRP A 204 18.36 -12.35 -13.86
N ILE A 205 17.69 -12.97 -14.85
CA ILE A 205 17.51 -12.40 -16.21
C ILE A 205 16.81 -11.04 -16.12
N ALA A 206 15.96 -10.82 -15.12
CA ALA A 206 15.27 -9.55 -14.94
C ALA A 206 16.20 -8.35 -14.75
N SER A 207 17.44 -8.60 -14.31
CA SER A 207 18.46 -7.58 -14.03
C SER A 207 19.57 -7.52 -15.09
N ALA A 208 19.63 -8.48 -16.00
CA ALA A 208 20.73 -8.63 -16.95
C ALA A 208 20.46 -7.85 -18.25
N THR A 209 21.48 -7.16 -18.76
CA THR A 209 21.44 -6.51 -20.09
C THR A 209 21.78 -7.49 -21.20
N ASP A 210 22.78 -8.35 -20.95
CA ASP A 210 23.21 -9.41 -21.84
C ASP A 210 23.21 -10.73 -21.07
N PHE A 211 22.71 -11.79 -21.70
CA PHE A 211 22.69 -13.11 -21.12
C PHE A 211 22.83 -14.17 -22.22
N THR A 212 23.54 -15.24 -21.88
CA THR A 212 23.60 -16.47 -22.67
C THR A 212 23.24 -17.62 -21.75
N LEU A 213 22.17 -18.34 -22.08
CA LEU A 213 21.72 -19.45 -21.27
C LEU A 213 22.43 -20.74 -21.68
N ASN A 214 22.74 -21.57 -20.69
CA ASN A 214 23.17 -22.94 -20.96
C ASN A 214 21.97 -23.83 -21.36
N THR A 215 22.24 -25.02 -21.91
CA THR A 215 21.19 -25.96 -22.34
C THR A 215 20.19 -26.30 -21.23
N THR A 216 20.64 -26.43 -19.98
CA THR A 216 19.73 -26.72 -18.85
C THR A 216 18.79 -25.57 -18.53
N GLU A 217 19.27 -24.34 -18.66
CA GLU A 217 18.48 -23.12 -18.44
C GLU A 217 17.48 -22.90 -19.57
N LEU A 218 17.88 -23.17 -20.82
CA LEU A 218 16.96 -23.15 -21.96
C LEU A 218 15.83 -24.17 -21.79
N GLU A 219 16.13 -25.35 -21.23
CA GLU A 219 15.11 -26.35 -20.94
C GLU A 219 14.14 -25.90 -19.85
N ILE A 220 14.62 -25.15 -18.85
CA ILE A 220 13.75 -24.49 -17.88
C ILE A 220 12.83 -23.50 -18.59
N VAL A 221 13.33 -22.69 -19.53
CA VAL A 221 12.49 -21.76 -20.32
C VAL A 221 11.42 -22.53 -21.11
N ARG A 222 11.78 -23.64 -21.76
CA ARG A 222 10.81 -24.50 -22.49
C ARG A 222 9.76 -25.12 -21.57
N SER A 223 10.11 -25.31 -20.29
CA SER A 223 9.20 -25.88 -19.29
C SER A 223 8.20 -24.86 -18.73
N LEU A 224 8.40 -23.56 -18.94
CA LEU A 224 7.57 -22.50 -18.36
C LEU A 224 6.11 -22.58 -18.86
N PRO A 225 5.11 -22.36 -17.98
CA PRO A 225 3.70 -22.44 -18.33
C PRO A 225 3.31 -21.50 -19.48
N SER A 226 3.72 -20.23 -19.43
CA SER A 226 3.42 -19.25 -20.49
C SER A 226 4.03 -19.61 -21.84
N PHE A 227 5.22 -20.22 -21.86
CA PHE A 227 5.83 -20.70 -23.10
C PHE A 227 5.03 -21.86 -23.68
N ARG A 228 4.61 -22.81 -22.85
CA ARG A 228 3.75 -23.93 -23.27
C ARG A 228 2.42 -23.43 -23.82
N LEU A 229 1.82 -22.44 -23.17
CA LEU A 229 0.59 -21.79 -23.66
C LEU A 229 0.82 -21.14 -25.02
N ALA A 230 1.90 -20.39 -25.21
CA ALA A 230 2.23 -19.78 -26.50
C ALA A 230 2.40 -20.84 -27.61
N VAL A 231 2.99 -21.99 -27.30
CA VAL A 231 3.11 -23.13 -28.24
C VAL A 231 1.72 -23.70 -28.57
N SER A 232 0.85 -23.89 -27.57
CA SER A 232 -0.51 -24.39 -27.77
C SER A 232 -1.39 -23.41 -28.56
N GLU A 233 -1.28 -22.12 -28.31
CA GLU A 233 -2.00 -21.08 -29.06
C GLU A 233 -1.52 -21.00 -30.50
N ALA A 234 -0.20 -21.07 -30.73
CA ALA A 234 0.37 -21.08 -32.07
C ALA A 234 -0.11 -22.30 -32.88
N GLN A 235 -0.26 -23.47 -32.26
CA GLN A 235 -0.82 -24.67 -32.92
C GLN A 235 -2.25 -24.48 -33.43
N GLN A 236 -3.04 -23.63 -32.76
CA GLN A 236 -4.41 -23.31 -33.17
C GLN A 236 -4.48 -22.13 -34.15
N SER A 237 -3.43 -21.32 -34.19
CA SER A 237 -3.34 -20.17 -35.09
C SER A 237 -3.09 -20.58 -36.55
N SER A 238 -3.48 -19.72 -37.49
CA SER A 238 -3.15 -19.89 -38.92
C SER A 238 -1.80 -19.26 -39.31
N ASP A 239 -1.02 -18.77 -38.35
CA ASP A 239 0.26 -18.11 -38.60
C ASP A 239 1.38 -19.15 -38.72
N LEU A 240 1.71 -19.50 -39.96
CA LEU A 240 2.72 -20.50 -40.29
C LEU A 240 4.14 -20.11 -39.86
N ASP A 241 4.46 -18.81 -39.88
CA ASP A 241 5.79 -18.32 -39.52
C ASP A 241 6.03 -18.45 -38.02
N GLN A 242 5.02 -18.09 -37.22
CA GLN A 242 5.08 -18.24 -35.76
C GLN A 242 5.22 -19.72 -35.34
N ILE A 243 4.48 -20.61 -36.00
CA ILE A 243 4.56 -22.07 -35.77
C ILE A 243 5.96 -22.58 -36.11
N MET A 244 6.54 -22.16 -37.24
CA MET A 244 7.87 -22.59 -37.67
C MET A 244 8.95 -22.15 -36.68
N HIS A 245 8.93 -20.88 -36.26
CA HIS A 245 9.86 -20.34 -35.28
C HIS A 245 9.78 -21.04 -33.92
N LEU A 246 8.57 -21.36 -33.45
CA LEU A 246 8.38 -22.10 -32.19
C LEU A 246 8.84 -23.55 -32.30
N LYS A 247 8.57 -24.24 -33.41
CA LYS A 247 9.07 -25.60 -33.65
C LYS A 247 10.60 -25.64 -33.69
N GLU A 248 11.22 -24.67 -34.34
CA GLU A 248 12.68 -24.56 -34.37
C GLU A 248 13.25 -24.31 -32.98
N ALA A 249 12.61 -23.47 -32.16
CA ALA A 249 13.01 -23.19 -30.78
C ALA A 249 12.90 -24.40 -29.83
N LEU A 250 11.99 -25.33 -30.10
CA LEU A 250 11.88 -26.58 -29.35
C LEU A 250 13.05 -27.54 -29.62
N ILE A 251 13.67 -27.45 -30.81
CA ILE A 251 14.72 -28.38 -31.25
C ILE A 251 16.12 -27.76 -31.09
N SER A 252 16.26 -26.47 -31.40
CA SER A 252 17.55 -25.77 -31.47
C SER A 252 17.69 -24.77 -30.32
N ASP A 253 18.76 -24.92 -29.54
CA ASP A 253 19.12 -23.99 -28.47
C ASP A 253 19.41 -22.57 -29.01
N ALA A 254 20.05 -22.48 -30.18
CA ALA A 254 20.35 -21.18 -30.80
C ALA A 254 19.08 -20.45 -31.26
N ALA A 255 18.08 -21.18 -31.77
CA ALA A 255 16.78 -20.62 -32.13
C ALA A 255 16.00 -20.19 -30.88
N MET A 256 16.02 -21.01 -29.83
CA MET A 256 15.40 -20.68 -28.54
C MET A 256 15.99 -19.41 -27.93
N GLN A 257 17.31 -19.24 -27.98
CA GLN A 257 17.99 -18.05 -27.47
C GLN A 257 17.56 -16.78 -28.22
N ARG A 258 17.41 -16.83 -29.56
CA ARG A 258 16.91 -15.69 -30.35
C ARG A 258 15.46 -15.35 -30.02
N LEU A 259 14.62 -16.37 -29.90
CA LEU A 259 13.21 -16.22 -29.55
C LEU A 259 13.05 -15.62 -28.15
N LEU A 260 13.85 -16.09 -27.19
CA LEU A 260 13.92 -15.55 -25.84
C LEU A 260 14.23 -14.05 -25.87
N THR A 261 15.27 -13.61 -26.59
CA THR A 261 15.60 -12.18 -26.73
C THR A 261 14.42 -11.37 -27.27
N SER A 262 13.68 -11.91 -28.25
CA SER A 262 12.47 -11.27 -28.79
C SER A 262 11.37 -11.10 -27.72
N TYR A 263 11.07 -12.16 -26.96
CA TYR A 263 10.07 -12.11 -25.89
C TYR A 263 10.46 -11.15 -24.76
N LEU A 264 11.72 -11.14 -24.34
CA LEU A 264 12.20 -10.19 -23.34
C LEU A 264 12.13 -8.74 -23.84
N GLY A 265 12.38 -8.52 -25.13
CA GLY A 265 12.16 -7.23 -25.79
C GLY A 265 10.69 -6.82 -25.80
N ALA A 266 9.75 -7.75 -25.99
CA ALA A 266 8.32 -7.49 -25.86
C ALA A 266 7.92 -7.11 -24.42
N ILE A 267 8.43 -7.83 -23.41
CA ILE A 267 8.20 -7.51 -21.99
C ILE A 267 8.75 -6.13 -21.63
N THR A 268 9.94 -5.80 -22.12
CA THR A 268 10.57 -4.49 -21.86
C THR A 268 9.75 -3.35 -22.46
N ARG A 269 9.25 -3.52 -23.69
CA ARG A 269 8.33 -2.58 -24.34
C ARG A 269 7.02 -2.45 -23.55
N TYR A 270 6.45 -3.56 -23.11
CA TYR A 270 5.24 -3.55 -22.29
C TYR A 270 5.44 -2.78 -20.97
N LYS A 271 6.55 -2.99 -20.26
CA LYS A 271 6.88 -2.24 -19.03
C LYS A 271 7.01 -0.73 -19.29
N LEU A 272 7.61 -0.35 -20.42
CA LEU A 272 7.73 1.05 -20.83
C LEU A 272 6.35 1.66 -21.12
N HIS A 273 5.51 0.98 -21.89
CA HIS A 273 4.14 1.40 -22.20
C HIS A 273 3.30 1.53 -20.92
N LEU A 274 3.44 0.58 -19.99
CA LEU A 274 2.78 0.60 -18.69
C LEU A 274 3.15 1.86 -17.90
N ALA A 275 4.45 2.16 -17.76
CA ALA A 275 4.90 3.36 -17.06
C ALA A 275 4.39 4.64 -17.73
N ASN A 276 4.39 4.68 -19.06
CA ASN A 276 3.90 5.81 -19.84
C ASN A 276 2.39 6.05 -19.63
N ALA A 277 1.60 4.98 -19.64
CA ALA A 277 0.15 5.07 -19.46
C ALA A 277 -0.27 5.38 -18.04
N MET A 278 0.42 4.84 -17.03
CA MET A 278 0.18 5.20 -15.63
C MET A 278 0.51 6.68 -15.38
N GLN A 279 1.57 7.20 -16.01
CA GLN A 279 1.88 8.64 -15.99
C GLN A 279 0.78 9.47 -16.65
N LEU A 280 0.29 9.04 -17.82
CA LEU A 280 -0.81 9.71 -18.52
C LEU A 280 -2.07 9.76 -17.65
N LEU A 281 -2.44 8.65 -16.99
CA LEU A 281 -3.57 8.62 -16.05
C LEU A 281 -3.37 9.57 -14.88
N TYR A 282 -2.16 9.64 -14.32
CA TYR A 282 -1.84 10.59 -13.26
C TYR A 282 -2.06 12.04 -13.72
N ILE A 283 -1.59 12.39 -14.91
CA ILE A 283 -1.73 13.73 -15.49
C ILE A 283 -3.22 14.06 -15.72
N ILE A 284 -3.96 13.19 -16.40
CA ILE A 284 -5.39 13.42 -16.70
C ILE A 284 -6.19 13.57 -15.41
N ARG A 285 -5.95 12.72 -14.41
CA ARG A 285 -6.65 12.77 -13.11
C ARG A 285 -6.39 14.07 -12.35
N ARG A 286 -5.17 14.62 -12.44
CA ARG A 286 -4.82 15.89 -11.78
C ARG A 286 -5.70 17.05 -12.24
N TYR A 287 -6.10 17.05 -13.51
CA TYR A 287 -6.87 18.13 -14.13
C TYR A 287 -8.35 17.78 -14.38
N SER A 288 -8.75 16.52 -14.13
CA SER A 288 -10.14 16.08 -14.30
C SER A 288 -11.00 16.34 -13.07
N ALA A 289 -12.30 16.56 -13.30
CA ALA A 289 -13.35 16.65 -12.29
C ALA A 289 -14.21 15.37 -12.19
N SER A 290 -13.81 14.28 -12.86
CA SER A 290 -14.49 12.98 -12.84
C SER A 290 -14.37 12.29 -11.49
N VAL A 291 -15.34 11.41 -11.16
CA VAL A 291 -15.32 10.54 -9.97
C VAL A 291 -14.12 9.59 -9.99
N ALA A 292 -13.59 9.26 -11.17
CA ALA A 292 -12.36 8.50 -11.33
C ALA A 292 -11.10 9.24 -10.83
N LYS A 293 -11.21 10.52 -10.46
CA LYS A 293 -10.12 11.29 -9.83
C LYS A 293 -9.67 10.67 -8.51
N ASP A 294 -10.60 10.14 -7.72
CA ASP A 294 -10.34 9.75 -6.33
C ASP A 294 -9.62 8.39 -6.19
N LYS A 295 -9.58 7.58 -7.26
CA LYS A 295 -8.94 6.26 -7.23
C LYS A 295 -7.42 6.36 -7.24
N SER A 296 -6.75 5.98 -6.15
CA SER A 296 -5.28 6.03 -6.02
C SER A 296 -4.54 5.28 -7.15
N GLN A 297 -3.29 5.68 -7.46
CA GLN A 297 -2.46 4.96 -8.44
C GLN A 297 -2.28 3.49 -8.06
N ALA A 298 -2.19 3.21 -6.76
CA ALA A 298 -2.14 1.86 -6.22
C ALA A 298 -3.41 1.05 -6.55
N GLU A 299 -4.59 1.66 -6.48
CA GLU A 299 -5.84 1.00 -6.87
C GLU A 299 -5.94 0.79 -8.39
N ILE A 300 -5.50 1.76 -9.19
CA ILE A 300 -5.46 1.60 -10.66
C ILE A 300 -4.51 0.45 -11.04
N HIS A 301 -3.37 0.33 -10.38
CA HIS A 301 -2.43 -0.78 -10.60
C HIS A 301 -3.07 -2.14 -10.26
N LYS A 302 -3.90 -2.23 -9.21
CA LYS A 302 -4.68 -3.43 -8.90
C LYS A 302 -5.59 -3.83 -10.06
N ILE A 303 -6.30 -2.85 -10.64
CA ILE A 303 -7.27 -3.08 -11.72
C ILE A 303 -6.56 -3.51 -13.01
N LEU A 304 -5.41 -2.91 -13.30
CA LEU A 304 -4.53 -3.36 -14.39
C LEU A 304 -4.19 -4.85 -14.26
N LEU A 305 -3.77 -5.28 -13.07
CA LEU A 305 -3.34 -6.66 -12.84
C LEU A 305 -4.50 -7.67 -12.92
N ASP A 306 -5.73 -7.26 -12.61
CA ASP A 306 -6.93 -8.11 -12.71
C ASP A 306 -7.39 -8.28 -14.18
N ARG A 307 -7.63 -7.15 -14.89
CA ARG A 307 -8.35 -7.18 -16.19
C ARG A 307 -7.69 -6.39 -17.31
N GLY A 308 -6.52 -5.79 -17.07
CA GLY A 308 -5.90 -4.83 -17.99
C GLY A 308 -6.55 -3.43 -17.94
N LEU A 309 -5.89 -2.47 -18.60
CA LEU A 309 -6.35 -1.07 -18.66
C LEU A 309 -6.98 -0.70 -19.99
N ALA A 310 -6.69 -1.42 -21.08
CA ALA A 310 -7.15 -1.07 -22.43
C ALA A 310 -8.66 -0.81 -22.51
N ASP A 311 -9.46 -1.67 -21.89
CA ASP A 311 -10.93 -1.61 -21.90
C ASP A 311 -11.56 -1.13 -20.59
N SER A 312 -10.74 -0.71 -19.62
CA SER A 312 -11.19 -0.36 -18.29
C SER A 312 -12.21 0.80 -18.30
N PRO A 313 -13.30 0.72 -17.52
CA PRO A 313 -14.28 1.80 -17.42
C PRO A 313 -13.65 3.10 -16.91
N ILE A 314 -12.61 3.00 -16.08
CA ILE A 314 -11.88 4.16 -15.54
C ILE A 314 -11.19 4.92 -16.66
N VAL A 315 -10.49 4.21 -17.54
CA VAL A 315 -9.79 4.82 -18.68
C VAL A 315 -10.82 5.44 -19.63
N LYS A 316 -11.92 4.73 -19.92
CA LYS A 316 -13.01 5.26 -20.75
C LYS A 316 -13.62 6.54 -20.17
N GLU A 317 -13.91 6.57 -18.87
CA GLU A 317 -14.45 7.76 -18.19
C GLU A 317 -13.47 8.95 -18.20
N LEU A 318 -12.20 8.70 -17.88
CA LEU A 318 -11.17 9.75 -17.87
C LEU A 318 -10.91 10.31 -19.26
N LEU A 319 -10.83 9.47 -20.29
CA LEU A 319 -10.68 9.92 -21.68
C LEU A 319 -11.92 10.70 -22.16
N LEU A 320 -13.12 10.29 -21.77
CA LEU A 320 -14.33 11.07 -22.05
C LEU A 320 -14.29 12.44 -21.36
N SER A 321 -13.75 12.53 -20.15
CA SER A 321 -13.59 13.82 -19.47
C SER A 321 -12.67 14.76 -20.26
N VAL A 322 -11.60 14.25 -20.88
CA VAL A 322 -10.70 15.05 -21.75
C VAL A 322 -11.45 15.63 -22.94
N LYS A 323 -12.41 14.91 -23.53
CA LYS A 323 -13.21 15.43 -24.65
C LYS A 323 -14.02 16.68 -24.31
N ILE A 324 -14.39 16.84 -23.05
CA ILE A 324 -15.32 17.87 -22.56
C ILE A 324 -14.56 18.98 -21.79
N MET A 325 -13.24 18.84 -21.62
CA MET A 325 -12.42 19.84 -20.94
C MET A 325 -12.34 21.17 -21.71
N ARG A 326 -12.17 22.26 -20.95
CA ARG A 326 -11.85 23.58 -21.50
C ARG A 326 -10.41 23.61 -22.02
N HIS A 327 -10.16 24.47 -23.01
CA HIS A 327 -8.84 24.62 -23.64
C HIS A 327 -7.70 24.87 -22.63
N GLU A 328 -7.90 25.67 -21.57
CA GLU A 328 -6.86 25.90 -20.54
C GLU A 328 -6.42 24.63 -19.80
N SER A 329 -7.37 23.77 -19.47
CA SER A 329 -7.09 22.51 -18.77
C SER A 329 -6.47 21.50 -19.71
N LEU A 330 -6.95 21.45 -20.95
CA LEU A 330 -6.35 20.62 -22.00
C LEU A 330 -4.91 21.04 -22.28
N LEU A 331 -4.62 22.34 -22.38
CA LEU A 331 -3.26 22.86 -22.59
C LEU A 331 -2.31 22.44 -21.47
N LYS A 332 -2.77 22.48 -20.21
CA LYS A 332 -1.98 21.99 -19.05
C LYS A 332 -1.69 20.50 -19.17
N ILE A 333 -2.68 19.68 -19.57
CA ILE A 333 -2.49 18.25 -19.82
C ILE A 333 -1.46 18.02 -20.93
N LEU A 334 -1.61 18.68 -22.08
CA LEU A 334 -0.71 18.50 -23.22
C LEU A 334 0.73 18.86 -22.88
N ARG A 335 0.95 20.00 -22.19
CA ARG A 335 2.27 20.42 -21.71
C ARG A 335 2.88 19.45 -20.69
N ASP A 336 2.09 18.98 -19.74
CA ASP A 336 2.56 17.99 -18.76
C ASP A 336 2.87 16.65 -19.43
N CYS A 337 2.09 16.22 -20.43
CA CYS A 337 2.37 15.03 -21.23
C CYS A 337 3.67 15.18 -22.03
N ALA A 338 3.87 16.32 -22.70
CA ALA A 338 5.09 16.62 -23.45
C ALA A 338 6.35 16.59 -22.55
N ARG A 339 6.21 16.94 -21.28
CA ARG A 339 7.33 16.98 -20.32
C ARG A 339 7.57 15.64 -19.59
N LEU A 340 6.52 14.95 -19.17
CA LEU A 340 6.61 13.87 -18.18
C LEU A 340 6.49 12.46 -18.77
N LEU A 341 6.00 12.30 -20.01
CA LEU A 341 5.94 10.98 -20.65
C LEU A 341 7.34 10.46 -21.00
N ARG A 342 7.49 9.13 -21.03
CA ARG A 342 8.81 8.50 -21.25
C ARG A 342 9.12 8.38 -22.73
N VAL A 343 8.13 7.98 -23.51
CA VAL A 343 8.26 7.71 -24.94
C VAL A 343 8.47 9.05 -25.66
N ALA A 344 9.59 9.19 -26.37
CA ALA A 344 9.96 10.43 -27.05
C ALA A 344 8.95 10.82 -28.14
N SER A 345 8.50 9.85 -28.95
CA SER A 345 7.51 10.07 -30.01
C SER A 345 6.18 10.61 -29.49
N ASP A 346 5.74 10.12 -28.31
CA ASP A 346 4.51 10.62 -27.70
C ASP A 346 4.71 12.05 -27.19
N ARG A 347 5.87 12.36 -26.60
CA ARG A 347 6.20 13.71 -26.12
C ARG A 347 6.21 14.75 -27.25
N GLU A 348 6.88 14.44 -28.35
CA GLU A 348 6.96 15.31 -29.53
C GLU A 348 5.56 15.58 -30.11
N LEU A 349 4.71 14.56 -30.15
CA LEU A 349 3.35 14.73 -30.65
C LEU A 349 2.48 15.58 -29.71
N PHE A 350 2.54 15.35 -28.40
CA PHE A 350 1.83 16.19 -27.43
C PHE A 350 2.35 17.63 -27.39
N GLN A 351 3.65 17.84 -27.66
CA GLN A 351 4.24 19.16 -27.79
C GLN A 351 3.68 19.91 -29.01
N ALA A 352 3.66 19.27 -30.19
CA ALA A 352 3.09 19.85 -31.40
C ALA A 352 1.61 20.20 -31.22
N MET A 353 0.84 19.35 -30.54
CA MET A 353 -0.57 19.60 -30.22
C MET A 353 -0.76 20.76 -29.23
N ALA A 354 0.17 20.95 -28.29
CA ALA A 354 0.13 22.08 -27.37
C ALA A 354 0.41 23.40 -28.10
N GLU A 355 1.35 23.39 -29.06
CA GLU A 355 1.67 24.54 -29.92
C GLU A 355 0.49 24.91 -30.83
N GLU A 356 -0.15 23.91 -31.46
CA GLU A 356 -1.37 24.12 -32.26
C GLU A 356 -2.50 24.74 -31.42
N LEU A 357 -2.68 24.29 -30.17
CA LEU A 357 -3.68 24.86 -29.27
C LEU A 357 -3.38 26.32 -28.92
N ILE A 358 -2.11 26.66 -28.72
CA ILE A 358 -1.66 28.04 -28.45
C ILE A 358 -1.96 28.92 -29.66
N GLU A 359 -1.65 28.47 -30.88
CA GLU A 359 -1.97 29.20 -32.12
C GLU A 359 -3.48 29.42 -32.29
N ILE A 360 -4.29 28.39 -32.01
CA ILE A 360 -5.76 28.49 -32.03
C ILE A 360 -6.26 29.50 -31.00
N THR A 361 -5.56 29.74 -29.89
CA THR A 361 -5.91 30.77 -28.90
C THR A 361 -5.38 32.17 -29.28
N GLU A 362 -4.12 32.28 -29.72
CA GLU A 362 -3.41 33.53 -30.03
C GLU A 362 -3.87 34.21 -31.32
N SER A 363 -4.38 33.45 -32.30
CA SER A 363 -5.05 33.98 -33.52
C SER A 363 -6.25 34.89 -33.26
N ARG A 364 -6.56 35.19 -31.98
CA ARG A 364 -7.49 36.23 -31.53
C ARG A 364 -6.82 37.56 -31.24
N GLU A 365 -5.64 37.58 -30.63
CA GLU A 365 -5.01 38.83 -30.18
C GLU A 365 -4.69 39.77 -31.35
N THR A 366 -4.53 39.21 -32.56
CA THR A 366 -4.30 39.97 -33.79
C THR A 366 -5.57 40.44 -34.49
N GLN A 367 -6.76 39.94 -34.13
CA GLN A 367 -8.04 40.32 -34.77
C GLN A 367 -8.90 41.28 -33.92
N ASP A 368 -8.67 41.38 -32.61
CA ASP A 368 -9.41 42.27 -31.68
C ASP A 368 -8.71 43.62 -31.42
N ASN A 369 -7.59 43.91 -32.09
CA ASN A 369 -6.82 45.17 -31.94
C ASN A 369 -7.39 46.37 -32.73
N ASP A 370 -8.63 46.29 -33.22
CA ASP A 370 -9.31 47.43 -33.85
C ASP A 370 -9.93 48.34 -32.76
N GLU A 371 -9.15 49.34 -32.33
CA GLU A 371 -9.42 50.68 -31.72
C GLU A 371 -10.76 51.04 -31.01
N THR A 372 -11.73 50.14 -30.82
CA THR A 372 -13.12 50.48 -30.43
C THR A 372 -13.53 50.00 -29.04
N THR A 373 -12.72 49.17 -28.38
CA THR A 373 -13.10 48.57 -27.08
C THR A 373 -12.85 49.50 -25.90
N GLU A 374 -11.89 50.41 -25.99
CA GLU A 374 -11.53 51.32 -24.89
C GLU A 374 -12.56 52.45 -24.71
N GLN A 375 -13.20 52.89 -25.79
CA GLN A 375 -14.25 53.92 -25.76
C GLN A 375 -15.59 53.39 -25.20
N ARG A 376 -15.87 52.09 -25.26
CA ARG A 376 -17.09 51.48 -24.68
C ARG A 376 -17.00 51.20 -23.18
N ARG A 377 -15.80 51.13 -22.60
CA ARG A 377 -15.57 50.84 -21.17
C ARG A 377 -16.02 51.95 -20.24
N LEU A 378 -16.07 53.20 -20.71
CA LEU A 378 -16.42 54.36 -19.88
C LEU A 378 -17.93 54.62 -19.74
N ALA A 379 -18.79 53.85 -20.42
CA ALA A 379 -20.23 54.14 -20.53
C ALA A 379 -21.18 53.17 -19.80
N LEU A 380 -20.68 52.12 -19.11
CA LEU A 380 -21.54 51.09 -18.50
C LEU A 380 -21.39 51.04 -16.96
N GLY A 381 -22.52 50.97 -16.26
CA GLY A 381 -22.57 50.86 -14.79
C GLY A 381 -22.01 49.52 -14.29
N TRP A 382 -21.55 49.48 -13.03
CA TRP A 382 -20.75 48.37 -12.48
C TRP A 382 -21.43 46.97 -12.61
N LYS A 383 -22.76 46.89 -12.51
CA LYS A 383 -23.50 45.64 -12.71
C LYS A 383 -23.59 45.19 -14.17
N ASP A 384 -23.67 46.13 -15.11
CA ASP A 384 -23.68 45.85 -16.54
C ASP A 384 -22.27 45.54 -17.05
N ALA A 385 -21.24 46.13 -16.45
CA ALA A 385 -19.84 45.80 -16.68
C ALA A 385 -19.52 44.37 -16.18
N GLU A 386 -20.00 43.97 -15.00
CA GLU A 386 -19.80 42.63 -14.45
C GLU A 386 -20.55 41.56 -15.27
N ALA A 387 -21.79 41.84 -15.69
CA ALA A 387 -22.53 40.98 -16.61
C ALA A 387 -21.88 40.93 -18.00
N ALA A 388 -21.32 42.04 -18.49
CA ALA A 388 -20.58 42.07 -19.76
C ALA A 388 -19.26 41.31 -19.66
N ILE A 389 -18.52 41.38 -18.55
CA ILE A 389 -17.31 40.60 -18.28
C ILE A 389 -17.65 39.10 -18.25
N MET A 390 -18.66 38.69 -17.49
CA MET A 390 -19.13 37.29 -17.45
C MET A 390 -19.61 36.79 -18.83
N LYS A 391 -20.26 37.65 -19.62
CA LYS A 391 -20.71 37.33 -20.99
C LYS A 391 -19.55 37.28 -21.98
N LYS A 392 -18.51 38.09 -21.76
CA LYS A 392 -17.23 38.07 -22.49
C LYS A 392 -16.46 36.79 -22.16
N GLU A 393 -16.32 36.43 -20.89
CA GLU A 393 -15.70 35.18 -20.41
C GLU A 393 -16.40 33.93 -20.93
N ARG A 394 -17.74 33.95 -21.03
CA ARG A 394 -18.54 32.86 -21.62
C ARG A 394 -18.41 32.78 -23.15
N ALA A 395 -18.16 33.89 -23.83
CA ALA A 395 -17.87 33.94 -25.26
C ALA A 395 -16.38 33.70 -25.56
N GLU A 396 -15.51 33.82 -24.56
CA GLU A 396 -14.05 33.64 -24.60
C GLU A 396 -13.62 32.18 -24.49
N ALA A 397 -14.45 31.32 -23.91
CA ALA A 397 -14.12 29.92 -23.70
C ALA A 397 -14.34 29.06 -24.96
N LEU A 398 -13.26 28.60 -25.59
CA LEU A 398 -13.34 27.54 -26.61
C LEU A 398 -13.96 26.27 -26.00
N HIS A 399 -15.08 25.85 -26.58
CA HIS A 399 -15.76 24.62 -26.24
C HIS A 399 -15.67 23.63 -27.40
N SER A 400 -15.35 22.37 -27.11
CA SER A 400 -15.42 21.31 -28.11
C SER A 400 -16.89 21.03 -28.43
N GLU A 401 -17.15 20.44 -29.60
CA GLU A 401 -18.49 19.92 -29.93
C GLU A 401 -19.03 19.02 -28.81
N HIS A 402 -18.16 18.17 -28.25
CA HIS A 402 -18.51 17.24 -27.16
C HIS A 402 -18.95 17.97 -25.89
N ALA A 403 -18.31 19.09 -25.55
CA ALA A 403 -18.69 19.92 -24.40
C ALA A 403 -20.04 20.63 -24.62
N LEU A 404 -20.28 21.15 -25.82
CA LEU A 404 -21.55 21.80 -26.20
C LEU A 404 -22.70 20.80 -26.26
N ALA A 405 -22.46 19.60 -26.77
CA ALA A 405 -23.43 18.51 -26.80
C ALA A 405 -23.84 18.06 -25.39
N GLU A 406 -22.89 18.02 -24.45
CA GLU A 406 -23.19 17.68 -23.06
C GLU A 406 -23.98 18.78 -22.33
N GLN A 407 -23.67 20.05 -22.57
CA GLN A 407 -24.42 21.18 -21.98
C GLN A 407 -25.87 21.27 -22.52
N ARG A 408 -26.09 20.90 -23.79
CA ARG A 408 -27.41 20.94 -24.44
C ARG A 408 -28.25 19.69 -24.20
N ALA A 409 -27.66 18.59 -23.75
CA ALA A 409 -28.37 17.36 -23.47
C ALA A 409 -29.24 17.50 -22.21
N THR A 410 -30.57 17.47 -22.36
CA THR A 410 -31.52 17.60 -21.25
C THR A 410 -31.60 16.34 -20.38
N ARG A 411 -31.11 15.19 -20.87
CA ARG A 411 -31.02 13.91 -20.15
C ARG A 411 -29.69 13.21 -20.46
N LYS A 412 -29.15 12.43 -19.51
CA LYS A 412 -27.92 11.61 -19.66
C LYS A 412 -28.08 10.38 -20.58
N THR A 413 -29.05 10.37 -21.51
CA THR A 413 -29.28 9.23 -22.42
C THR A 413 -28.50 9.41 -23.72
N ASN A 414 -28.04 8.29 -24.31
CA ASN A 414 -27.24 8.31 -25.55
C ASN A 414 -27.97 8.97 -26.73
N TYR A 415 -29.30 8.82 -26.80
CA TYR A 415 -30.12 9.45 -27.85
C TYR A 415 -30.15 10.98 -27.70
N SER A 416 -30.32 11.48 -26.46
CA SER A 416 -30.34 12.93 -26.18
C SER A 416 -28.98 13.59 -26.43
N ARG A 417 -27.87 12.90 -26.16
CA ARG A 417 -26.53 13.41 -26.48
C ARG A 417 -26.27 13.45 -27.99
N ARG A 418 -26.75 12.45 -28.74
CA ARG A 418 -26.58 12.39 -30.20
C ARG A 418 -27.31 13.53 -30.91
N THR A 419 -28.58 13.74 -30.58
CA THR A 419 -29.38 14.84 -31.18
C THR A 419 -28.84 16.22 -30.79
N ALA A 420 -28.37 16.39 -29.54
CA ALA A 420 -27.71 17.61 -29.09
C ALA A 420 -26.36 17.85 -29.78
N GLY A 421 -25.60 16.78 -30.07
CA GLY A 421 -24.34 16.84 -30.83
C GLY A 421 -24.56 17.22 -32.30
N GLU A 422 -25.57 16.66 -32.96
CA GLU A 422 -25.94 17.04 -34.34
C GLU A 422 -26.35 18.51 -34.44
N ALA A 423 -27.05 19.04 -33.43
CA ALA A 423 -27.40 20.47 -33.36
C ALA A 423 -26.21 21.37 -32.94
N ALA A 424 -25.20 20.83 -32.27
CA ALA A 424 -23.95 21.53 -31.95
C ALA A 424 -23.05 21.63 -33.20
N LYS A 425 -22.98 20.55 -34.01
CA LYS A 425 -22.21 20.52 -35.27
C LYS A 425 -22.56 21.63 -36.25
N SER A 426 -23.83 22.01 -36.34
CA SER A 426 -24.31 23.02 -37.28
C SER A 426 -24.01 24.46 -36.85
N ASN A 427 -23.57 24.70 -35.61
CA ASN A 427 -23.38 26.04 -35.04
C ASN A 427 -21.93 26.32 -34.59
N LEU A 428 -20.97 25.43 -34.89
CA LEU A 428 -19.57 25.62 -34.51
C LEU A 428 -18.89 26.69 -35.38
N THR A 429 -18.15 27.58 -34.74
CA THR A 429 -17.21 28.47 -35.42
C THR A 429 -16.05 27.68 -36.03
N GLY A 430 -15.37 28.23 -37.05
CA GLY A 430 -14.20 27.58 -37.65
C GLY A 430 -13.08 27.25 -36.64
N ARG A 431 -12.96 28.06 -35.57
CA ARG A 431 -12.01 27.84 -34.47
C ARG A 431 -12.44 26.69 -33.56
N GLU A 432 -13.72 26.62 -33.20
CA GLU A 432 -14.24 25.49 -32.40
C GLU A 432 -14.19 24.18 -33.17
N LYS A 433 -14.30 24.22 -34.51
CA LYS A 433 -14.08 23.04 -35.36
C LYS A 433 -12.63 22.55 -35.27
N ARG A 434 -11.64 23.43 -35.48
CA ARG A 434 -10.21 23.10 -35.31
C ARG A 434 -9.90 22.60 -33.89
N PHE A 435 -10.47 23.25 -32.88
CA PHE A 435 -10.32 22.80 -31.49
C PHE A 435 -10.93 21.42 -31.25
N THR A 436 -12.09 21.12 -31.86
CA THR A 436 -12.72 19.79 -31.76
C THR A 436 -11.87 18.72 -32.45
N GLU A 437 -11.31 19.02 -33.64
CA GLU A 437 -10.38 18.13 -34.35
C GLU A 437 -9.12 17.85 -33.51
N LEU A 438 -8.54 18.86 -32.88
CA LEU A 438 -7.41 18.71 -31.96
C LEU A 438 -7.76 17.84 -30.75
N VAL A 439 -8.93 18.07 -30.12
CA VAL A 439 -9.42 17.27 -28.99
C VAL A 439 -9.61 15.80 -29.39
N ASP A 440 -10.18 15.54 -30.57
CA ASP A 440 -10.37 14.18 -31.07
C ASP A 440 -9.03 13.50 -31.43
N SER A 441 -8.08 14.24 -31.98
CA SER A 441 -6.69 13.78 -32.18
C SER A 441 -6.05 13.41 -30.84
N ALA A 442 -6.18 14.28 -29.83
CA ALA A 442 -5.60 14.08 -28.49
C ALA A 442 -6.16 12.81 -27.86
N HIS A 443 -7.48 12.69 -27.87
CA HIS A 443 -8.19 11.55 -27.32
C HIS A 443 -7.81 10.25 -28.05
N THR A 444 -7.68 10.27 -29.38
CA THR A 444 -7.31 9.08 -30.18
C THR A 444 -5.89 8.63 -29.84
N HIS A 445 -4.95 9.57 -29.76
CA HIS A 445 -3.57 9.25 -29.39
C HIS A 445 -3.46 8.76 -27.94
N MET A 446 -4.14 9.42 -26.99
CA MET A 446 -4.21 8.97 -25.61
C MET A 446 -4.81 7.57 -25.49
N ARG A 447 -5.87 7.26 -26.24
CA ARG A 447 -6.47 5.92 -26.28
C ARG A 447 -5.48 4.87 -26.81
N ARG A 448 -4.71 5.19 -27.85
CA ARG A 448 -3.69 4.29 -28.41
C ARG A 448 -2.66 3.88 -27.35
N ILE A 449 -2.24 4.79 -26.48
CA ILE A 449 -1.27 4.50 -25.40
C ILE A 449 -1.76 3.40 -24.45
N PHE A 450 -3.08 3.28 -24.24
CA PHE A 450 -3.66 2.22 -23.40
C PHE A 450 -3.92 0.91 -24.13
N GLY A 451 -3.91 0.89 -25.47
CA GLY A 451 -4.35 -0.25 -26.28
C GLY A 451 -3.58 -1.54 -26.00
N ASP A 452 -2.28 -1.42 -25.72
CA ASP A 452 -1.38 -2.57 -25.51
C ASP A 452 -1.36 -3.07 -24.05
N LEU A 453 -2.13 -2.45 -23.15
CA LEU A 453 -2.10 -2.73 -21.70
C LEU A 453 -3.15 -3.77 -21.31
N ILE A 454 -2.97 -4.96 -21.86
CA ILE A 454 -3.67 -6.18 -21.46
C ILE A 454 -3.09 -6.73 -20.16
N ASN A 455 -3.73 -7.77 -19.60
CA ASN A 455 -3.16 -8.45 -18.43
C ASN A 455 -1.77 -9.04 -18.77
N HIS A 456 -0.79 -8.84 -17.90
CA HIS A 456 0.58 -9.35 -18.04
C HIS A 456 0.65 -10.88 -18.20
N GLU A 457 -0.34 -11.63 -17.72
CA GLU A 457 -0.40 -13.09 -17.87
C GLU A 457 -0.49 -13.55 -19.34
N HIS A 458 -0.93 -12.66 -20.25
CA HIS A 458 -0.93 -12.91 -21.69
C HIS A 458 0.46 -12.72 -22.34
N LEU A 459 1.47 -12.25 -21.60
CA LEU A 459 2.83 -12.14 -22.11
C LEU A 459 3.57 -13.48 -21.93
N THR A 460 4.21 -13.96 -22.99
CA THR A 460 5.08 -15.13 -22.90
C THR A 460 6.29 -14.82 -22.01
N LEU A 461 6.63 -15.73 -21.10
CA LEU A 461 7.71 -15.63 -20.11
C LEU A 461 7.51 -14.57 -19.01
N HIS A 462 6.27 -14.15 -18.75
CA HIS A 462 5.98 -13.18 -17.68
C HIS A 462 6.41 -13.67 -16.29
N GLU A 463 6.41 -14.98 -16.04
CA GLU A 463 6.77 -15.58 -14.75
C GLU A 463 8.22 -15.30 -14.36
N LEU A 464 9.09 -14.87 -15.29
CA LEU A 464 10.45 -14.46 -14.96
C LEU A 464 10.49 -13.11 -14.22
N PHE A 465 9.46 -12.28 -14.40
CA PHE A 465 9.42 -10.89 -13.93
C PHE A 465 8.28 -10.57 -12.99
N TRP A 466 7.20 -11.37 -13.00
CA TRP A 466 6.05 -11.20 -12.12
C TRP A 466 5.94 -12.34 -11.11
N TYR A 467 5.90 -11.98 -9.84
CA TYR A 467 5.65 -12.92 -8.76
C TYR A 467 4.15 -12.99 -8.48
N GLY A 468 3.52 -14.13 -8.81
CA GLY A 468 2.07 -14.34 -8.65
C GLY A 468 1.59 -14.31 -7.19
N GLY A 469 2.46 -14.70 -6.25
CA GLY A 469 2.08 -14.87 -4.84
C GLY A 469 1.85 -16.32 -4.50
N ASP A 470 2.55 -16.81 -3.48
CA ASP A 470 2.36 -18.16 -2.95
C ASP A 470 1.60 -18.11 -1.62
N ARG A 471 0.93 -19.21 -1.26
CA ARG A 471 0.32 -19.41 0.06
C ARG A 471 1.34 -19.21 1.17
N THR A 472 2.61 -19.58 0.94
CA THR A 472 3.72 -19.36 1.87
C THR A 472 3.97 -17.87 2.14
N HIS A 473 3.91 -17.03 1.10
CA HIS A 473 4.05 -15.58 1.22
C HIS A 473 2.97 -14.99 2.11
N ARG A 474 1.71 -15.31 1.85
CA ARG A 474 0.59 -14.81 2.66
C ARG A 474 0.69 -15.31 4.10
N ALA A 475 0.98 -16.60 4.31
CA ALA A 475 1.09 -17.20 5.64
C ALA A 475 2.19 -16.56 6.51
N ALA A 476 3.25 -16.02 5.91
CA ALA A 476 4.34 -15.37 6.64
C ALA A 476 3.93 -14.03 7.29
N PHE A 477 2.98 -13.29 6.69
CA PHE A 477 2.55 -11.97 7.17
C PHE A 477 1.16 -11.97 7.80
N THR A 478 0.25 -12.81 7.33
CA THR A 478 -1.10 -12.98 7.88
C THR A 478 -1.33 -14.43 8.31
N PRO A 479 -0.63 -14.91 9.36
CA PRO A 479 -0.71 -16.30 9.78
C PRO A 479 -2.09 -16.62 10.36
N THR A 480 -2.79 -17.56 9.73
CA THR A 480 -4.09 -18.05 10.23
C THR A 480 -3.92 -19.25 11.16
N VAL A 481 -3.07 -19.11 12.19
CA VAL A 481 -2.68 -20.19 13.11
C VAL A 481 -3.90 -20.89 13.71
N ARG A 482 -4.90 -20.11 14.14
CA ARG A 482 -6.13 -20.62 14.74
C ARG A 482 -6.94 -21.51 13.78
N GLN A 483 -7.05 -21.11 12.52
CA GLN A 483 -7.77 -21.88 11.50
C GLN A 483 -7.03 -23.18 11.18
N HIS A 484 -5.69 -23.13 11.07
CA HIS A 484 -4.87 -24.32 10.84
C HIS A 484 -4.92 -25.30 12.02
N LEU A 485 -4.84 -24.82 13.27
CA LEU A 485 -5.01 -25.67 14.45
C LEU A 485 -6.38 -26.33 14.49
N ARG A 486 -7.45 -25.59 14.18
CA ARG A 486 -8.81 -26.15 14.07
C ARG A 486 -8.87 -27.22 12.98
N ALA A 487 -8.37 -26.93 11.79
CA ALA A 487 -8.37 -27.88 10.68
C ALA A 487 -7.63 -29.18 11.05
N ALA A 488 -6.45 -29.05 11.65
CA ALA A 488 -5.65 -30.18 12.10
C ALA A 488 -6.31 -31.01 13.22
N LEU A 489 -7.05 -30.38 14.13
CA LEU A 489 -7.78 -31.09 15.20
C LEU A 489 -9.12 -31.67 14.73
N MET A 490 -9.77 -31.09 13.72
CA MET A 490 -11.02 -31.61 13.17
C MET A 490 -10.77 -32.79 12.22
N ASP A 491 -9.77 -32.65 11.34
CA ASP A 491 -9.38 -33.65 10.35
C ASP A 491 -7.84 -33.84 10.34
N PRO A 492 -7.30 -34.60 11.30
CA PRO A 492 -5.86 -34.84 11.38
C PRO A 492 -5.31 -35.67 10.22
N GLN A 493 -6.14 -36.44 9.52
CA GLN A 493 -5.73 -37.33 8.43
C GLN A 493 -5.21 -36.55 7.22
N THR A 494 -5.74 -35.34 7.00
CA THR A 494 -5.21 -34.41 5.98
C THR A 494 -3.72 -34.09 6.19
N PHE A 495 -3.22 -34.12 7.43
CA PHE A 495 -1.83 -33.79 7.77
C PHE A 495 -0.96 -35.02 8.02
N LEU A 496 -1.53 -36.09 8.59
CA LEU A 496 -0.79 -37.30 8.95
C LEU A 496 -0.77 -38.35 7.82
N GLY A 497 -1.68 -38.24 6.84
CA GLY A 497 -1.89 -39.22 5.79
C GLY A 497 -2.87 -40.32 6.21
N PRO A 498 -3.53 -41.00 5.24
CA PRO A 498 -4.74 -41.80 5.47
C PRO A 498 -4.55 -43.06 6.33
N THR A 499 -3.30 -43.47 6.58
CA THR A 499 -2.95 -44.68 7.33
C THR A 499 -2.55 -44.38 8.77
N ALA A 500 -2.54 -43.11 9.19
CA ALA A 500 -2.11 -42.72 10.52
C ALA A 500 -3.23 -42.95 11.56
N VAL A 501 -2.84 -43.38 12.76
CA VAL A 501 -3.74 -43.48 13.90
C VAL A 501 -4.17 -42.08 14.33
N GLU A 502 -5.48 -41.89 14.55
CA GLU A 502 -6.00 -40.60 14.96
C GLU A 502 -5.49 -40.20 16.36
N PRO A 503 -4.91 -38.99 16.52
CA PRO A 503 -4.53 -38.48 17.83
C PRO A 503 -5.73 -38.32 18.77
N HIS A 504 -5.61 -38.81 20.02
CA HIS A 504 -6.66 -38.70 21.05
C HIS A 504 -7.13 -37.26 21.30
N THR A 505 -6.22 -36.29 21.16
CA THR A 505 -6.50 -34.86 21.31
C THR A 505 -7.46 -34.34 20.23
N ALA A 506 -7.45 -34.91 19.02
CA ALA A 506 -8.38 -34.57 17.95
C ALA A 506 -9.80 -35.09 18.26
N ALA A 507 -9.93 -36.35 18.68
CA ALA A 507 -11.20 -36.92 19.12
C ALA A 507 -11.81 -36.13 20.30
N LEU A 508 -11.00 -35.80 21.30
CA LEU A 508 -11.42 -34.95 22.43
C LEU A 508 -11.83 -33.56 21.98
N PHE A 509 -11.14 -32.99 20.99
CA PHE A 509 -11.48 -31.69 20.45
C PHE A 509 -12.84 -31.67 19.74
N ARG A 510 -13.23 -32.75 19.05
CA ARG A 510 -14.57 -32.86 18.44
C ARG A 510 -15.67 -32.89 19.50
N LEU A 511 -15.53 -33.73 20.52
CA LEU A 511 -16.44 -33.75 21.68
C LEU A 511 -16.47 -32.40 22.40
N PHE A 512 -15.31 -31.75 22.50
CA PHE A 512 -15.20 -30.40 23.02
C PHE A 512 -16.01 -29.43 22.16
N GLN A 513 -15.98 -29.46 20.83
CA GLN A 513 -16.75 -28.54 19.98
C GLN A 513 -18.26 -28.64 20.25
N ASP A 514 -18.79 -29.84 20.37
CA ASP A 514 -20.23 -30.10 20.55
C ASP A 514 -20.75 -29.78 21.95
N SER A 515 -19.85 -29.65 22.94
CA SER A 515 -20.23 -29.35 24.33
C SER A 515 -20.65 -27.89 24.57
N GLY A 516 -21.30 -27.63 25.70
CA GLY A 516 -21.67 -26.28 26.13
C GLY A 516 -20.48 -25.43 26.63
N GLN A 517 -20.77 -24.23 27.13
CA GLN A 517 -19.75 -23.31 27.66
C GLN A 517 -19.06 -23.82 28.94
N LEU A 518 -19.76 -24.64 29.72
CA LEU A 518 -19.25 -25.36 30.88
C LEU A 518 -19.31 -26.85 30.58
N ILE A 519 -18.17 -27.53 30.71
CA ILE A 519 -18.02 -28.94 30.37
C ILE A 519 -17.74 -29.70 31.67
N ASN A 520 -18.56 -30.70 31.97
CA ASN A 520 -18.29 -31.64 33.05
C ASN A 520 -17.18 -32.61 32.62
N LEU A 521 -16.10 -32.71 33.41
CA LEU A 521 -14.95 -33.56 33.08
C LEU A 521 -15.31 -35.05 33.06
N TYR A 522 -16.23 -35.48 33.93
CA TYR A 522 -16.65 -36.88 33.98
C TYR A 522 -17.42 -37.28 32.73
N ASP A 523 -18.43 -36.49 32.34
CA ASP A 523 -19.23 -36.76 31.13
C ASP A 523 -18.36 -36.72 29.87
N TRP A 524 -17.39 -35.80 29.83
CA TRP A 524 -16.44 -35.71 28.72
C TRP A 524 -15.52 -36.93 28.64
N PHE A 525 -15.05 -37.46 29.78
CA PHE A 525 -14.28 -38.70 29.84
C PHE A 525 -15.10 -39.91 29.38
N GLN A 526 -16.35 -40.03 29.83
CA GLN A 526 -17.24 -41.12 29.42
C GLN A 526 -17.51 -41.09 27.91
N ALA A 527 -17.77 -39.91 27.34
CA ALA A 527 -17.93 -39.74 25.90
C ALA A 527 -16.65 -40.09 25.12
N PHE A 528 -15.47 -39.78 25.67
CA PHE A 528 -14.20 -40.15 25.07
C PHE A 528 -13.99 -41.67 25.01
N ARG A 529 -14.29 -42.39 26.10
CA ARG A 529 -14.19 -43.86 26.14
C ARG A 529 -15.07 -44.53 25.08
N GLN A 530 -16.28 -44.02 24.84
CA GLN A 530 -17.19 -44.57 23.83
C GLN A 530 -16.62 -44.51 22.40
N ILE A 531 -15.72 -43.57 22.10
CA ILE A 531 -15.08 -43.45 20.78
C ILE A 531 -14.02 -44.54 20.58
N TYR A 532 -13.33 -44.97 21.65
CA TYR A 532 -12.18 -45.88 21.57
C TYR A 532 -12.48 -47.32 22.01
N ALA A 533 -13.52 -47.55 22.82
CA ALA A 533 -13.99 -48.86 23.22
C ALA A 533 -14.32 -49.84 22.05
N PRO A 534 -14.76 -49.39 20.86
CA PRO A 534 -15.01 -50.32 19.74
C PRO A 534 -13.75 -50.81 19.01
N LEU A 535 -12.57 -50.24 19.27
CA LEU A 535 -11.33 -50.56 18.54
C LEU A 535 -10.49 -51.64 19.24
N SER A 536 -10.72 -51.90 20.53
CA SER A 536 -10.17 -53.03 21.30
C SER A 536 -11.01 -54.31 21.14
N GLY A 537 -12.26 -54.20 20.66
CA GLY A 537 -13.23 -55.31 20.55
C GLY A 537 -13.10 -56.14 19.27
N GLY A 538 -11.95 -56.81 19.09
CA GLY A 538 -11.70 -57.76 18.00
C GLY A 538 -11.57 -59.20 18.47
N GLY A 539 -12.55 -59.73 19.21
CA GLY A 539 -12.58 -61.15 19.56
C GLY A 539 -13.62 -61.47 20.62
N GLY A 540 -14.76 -62.03 20.18
CA GLY A 540 -15.71 -62.64 21.11
C GLY A 540 -15.04 -63.78 21.88
N GLY A 541 -14.86 -63.58 23.18
CA GLY A 541 -14.46 -64.59 24.14
C GLY A 541 -14.78 -64.06 25.52
N GLY A 542 -15.93 -64.45 26.06
CA GLY A 542 -16.31 -64.12 27.43
C GLY A 542 -15.36 -64.80 28.42
N GLY A 543 -14.36 -64.04 28.88
CA GLY A 543 -13.55 -64.33 30.05
C GLY A 543 -13.63 -63.11 30.97
N ASP A 544 -14.13 -63.31 32.18
CA ASP A 544 -14.16 -62.31 33.25
C ASP A 544 -12.73 -62.15 33.83
N ASP A 545 -11.84 -61.44 33.14
CA ASP A 545 -10.54 -61.06 33.67
C ASP A 545 -10.62 -59.61 34.20
N GLU A 546 -11.01 -59.46 35.48
CA GLU A 546 -11.14 -58.14 36.17
C GLU A 546 -9.88 -57.27 36.06
N ASP A 547 -8.70 -57.89 35.93
CA ASP A 547 -7.41 -57.21 35.77
C ASP A 547 -7.26 -56.53 34.38
N GLU A 548 -7.83 -57.10 33.30
CA GLU A 548 -7.75 -56.52 31.95
C GLU A 548 -8.62 -55.26 31.83
N ASP A 549 -9.78 -55.24 32.50
CA ASP A 549 -10.70 -54.10 32.54
C ASP A 549 -10.10 -52.90 33.31
N GLU A 550 -9.37 -53.17 34.40
CA GLU A 550 -8.68 -52.13 35.18
C GLU A 550 -7.52 -51.49 34.38
N GLU A 551 -6.74 -52.29 33.64
CA GLU A 551 -5.66 -51.79 32.80
C GLU A 551 -6.17 -50.94 31.62
N GLU A 552 -7.26 -51.36 30.97
CA GLU A 552 -7.89 -50.58 29.89
C GLU A 552 -8.42 -49.25 30.41
N GLN A 553 -9.06 -49.25 31.59
CA GLN A 553 -9.55 -48.03 32.22
C GLN A 553 -8.42 -47.07 32.63
N MET A 554 -7.32 -47.59 33.17
CA MET A 554 -6.14 -46.79 33.53
C MET A 554 -5.50 -46.17 32.28
N ARG A 555 -5.42 -46.93 31.18
CA ARG A 555 -4.93 -46.46 29.89
C ARG A 555 -5.80 -45.35 29.33
N ASP A 556 -7.12 -45.54 29.28
CA ASP A 556 -8.08 -44.54 28.81
C ASP A 556 -7.98 -43.25 29.61
N GLN A 557 -7.86 -43.35 30.94
CA GLN A 557 -7.70 -42.21 31.82
C GLN A 557 -6.38 -41.47 31.56
N ALA A 558 -5.27 -42.19 31.32
CA ALA A 558 -3.99 -41.59 30.96
C ALA A 558 -4.06 -40.85 29.61
N LEU A 559 -4.71 -41.43 28.60
CA LEU A 559 -4.89 -40.82 27.28
C LEU A 559 -5.80 -39.59 27.35
N PHE A 560 -6.90 -39.69 28.09
CA PHE A 560 -7.81 -38.57 28.35
C PHE A 560 -7.10 -37.41 29.04
N THR A 561 -6.43 -37.68 30.16
CA THR A 561 -5.72 -36.64 30.94
C THR A 561 -4.63 -35.97 30.11
N ARG A 562 -3.91 -36.72 29.28
CA ARG A 562 -2.95 -36.16 28.32
C ARG A 562 -3.62 -35.23 27.31
N GLY A 563 -4.67 -35.68 26.63
CA GLY A 563 -5.33 -34.87 25.61
C GLY A 563 -6.01 -33.62 26.20
N VAL A 564 -6.59 -33.73 27.40
CA VAL A 564 -7.09 -32.59 28.18
C VAL A 564 -5.97 -31.61 28.52
N ALA A 565 -4.79 -32.09 28.92
CA ALA A 565 -3.63 -31.24 29.19
C ALA A 565 -3.14 -30.50 27.92
N GLU A 566 -3.11 -31.18 26.77
CA GLU A 566 -2.75 -30.59 25.47
C GLU A 566 -3.77 -29.50 25.06
N LEU A 567 -5.07 -29.78 25.18
CA LEU A 567 -6.13 -28.79 24.91
C LEU A 567 -6.08 -27.58 25.86
N LYS A 568 -5.75 -27.82 27.13
CA LYS A 568 -5.52 -26.75 28.11
C LYS A 568 -4.30 -25.91 27.73
N PHE A 569 -3.21 -26.54 27.31
CA PHE A 569 -1.99 -25.86 26.86
C PHE A 569 -2.25 -24.98 25.64
N MET A 570 -3.08 -25.44 24.70
CA MET A 570 -3.54 -24.65 23.55
C MET A 570 -4.51 -23.51 23.93
N GLY A 571 -4.95 -23.44 25.19
CA GLY A 571 -5.88 -22.41 25.66
C GLY A 571 -7.33 -22.64 25.26
N ALA A 572 -7.74 -23.89 25.00
CA ALA A 572 -9.12 -24.23 24.62
C ALA A 572 -10.13 -23.98 25.75
N PHE A 573 -9.73 -24.23 27.00
CA PHE A 573 -10.53 -24.00 28.19
C PHE A 573 -9.66 -23.58 29.38
N LYS A 574 -10.31 -23.07 30.43
CA LYS A 574 -9.71 -22.76 31.73
C LYS A 574 -10.46 -23.46 32.87
N ALA A 575 -9.76 -23.68 33.98
CA ALA A 575 -10.40 -24.13 35.21
C ALA A 575 -11.40 -23.07 35.72
N THR A 576 -12.53 -23.52 36.25
CA THR A 576 -13.56 -22.64 36.79
C THR A 576 -13.86 -23.00 38.24
N LYS A 577 -14.13 -22.00 39.07
CA LYS A 577 -14.61 -22.17 40.45
C LYS A 577 -16.15 -22.15 40.55
N ARG A 578 -16.85 -21.97 39.42
CA ARG A 578 -18.32 -21.83 39.40
C ARG A 578 -19.05 -23.15 39.66
N LYS A 579 -18.48 -24.27 39.21
CA LYS A 579 -18.98 -25.63 39.45
C LYS A 579 -17.78 -26.55 39.66
N THR A 580 -17.88 -27.46 40.61
CA THR A 580 -16.88 -28.51 40.85
C THR A 580 -16.81 -29.42 39.64
N ASP A 581 -15.61 -29.91 39.31
CA ASP A 581 -15.36 -30.86 38.21
C ASP A 581 -15.74 -30.36 36.81
N HIS A 582 -15.90 -29.06 36.65
CA HIS A 582 -16.17 -28.43 35.36
C HIS A 582 -14.99 -27.61 34.86
N VAL A 583 -14.86 -27.54 33.54
CA VAL A 583 -14.00 -26.59 32.84
C VAL A 583 -14.84 -25.61 32.03
N GLN A 584 -14.32 -24.38 31.87
CA GLN A 584 -14.99 -23.35 31.10
C GLN A 584 -14.27 -23.14 29.77
N LYS A 585 -14.99 -23.25 28.65
CA LYS A 585 -14.46 -22.93 27.33
C LYS A 585 -13.97 -21.48 27.28
N THR A 586 -12.78 -21.28 26.73
CA THR A 586 -12.18 -19.96 26.47
C THR A 586 -12.21 -19.62 25.00
N ILE A 587 -12.20 -20.62 24.13
CA ILE A 587 -12.41 -20.46 22.69
C ILE A 587 -13.91 -20.60 22.42
N SER A 588 -14.59 -19.45 22.43
CA SER A 588 -15.98 -19.33 21.98
C SER A 588 -15.96 -18.84 20.54
N MET A 589 -16.48 -19.66 19.62
CA MET A 589 -16.43 -19.50 18.16
C MET A 589 -15.04 -19.69 17.54
N LEU A 590 -14.84 -20.93 17.09
CA LEU A 590 -13.88 -21.30 16.06
C LEU A 590 -14.63 -21.53 14.76
#